data_AF-A0A5C7G3Y1-F1
#
_entry.id   AF-A0A5C7G3Y1-F1
#
_cell.length_a   1.000
_cell.length_b   1.000
_cell.length_c   1.000
_cell.angle_alpha   90.00
_cell.angle_beta   90.00
_cell.angle_gamma   90.00
#
_symmetry.space_group_name_H-M   'P 1'
#
loop_
_entity.id
_entity.type
_entity.pdbx_description
1 polymer ?
#
loop_
_entity_poly.entity_id
_entity_poly.type
_entity_poly.pdbx_seq_one_letter_code
_entity_poly.pdbx_strand_id
1 'polypeptide(L)'
;MTGITDEMLRAGGRPMQEVLDEFIDFVGDHDLVAFNINFDAKFLNAAIERHGRRPLSNIGHCALASARAAWPDLPNHKLVYLASHLQLDTGTAHRALNDTLLALEVYFLSRHAAVPARPDKGVNKAIKTGAPAVIPTITGPRQFRIEVLGTRRHQEAFELVCGPRTQKGTVLDIQVQLRIEAMSNAVKVLLNEEVVGNLAPRMAQDFRRAVVEGDLAEFKHFECAAKIRGGRISDSPNDGFYVMWLDIPQDDD
;
A
#
# COMPACT_ATOMS: atom_id res chain seq x y z
N MET A 1 -22.40 19.39 0.63
CA MET A 1 -20.93 19.58 0.74
C MET A 1 -20.32 18.80 1.91
N THR A 2 -21.00 18.57 3.04
CA THR A 2 -20.62 17.51 4.01
C THR A 2 -21.77 16.61 4.44
N GLY A 3 -23.02 17.07 4.26
CA GLY A 3 -24.21 16.36 4.76
C GLY A 3 -24.37 16.39 6.28
N ILE A 4 -23.49 17.11 7.01
CA ILE A 4 -23.56 17.29 8.46
C ILE A 4 -24.58 18.39 8.76
N THR A 5 -25.59 18.07 9.58
CA THR A 5 -26.63 19.01 10.01
C THR A 5 -26.38 19.47 11.45
N ASP A 6 -26.94 20.62 11.82
CA ASP A 6 -26.89 21.10 13.22
C ASP A 6 -27.51 20.10 14.20
N GLU A 7 -28.52 19.34 13.76
CA GLU A 7 -29.14 18.30 14.56
C GLU A 7 -28.17 17.15 14.86
N MET A 8 -27.39 16.71 13.86
CA MET A 8 -26.32 15.72 14.07
C MET A 8 -25.26 16.24 15.05
N LEU A 9 -24.92 17.53 14.97
CA LEU A 9 -23.95 18.16 15.88
C LEU A 9 -24.51 18.28 17.30
N ARG A 10 -25.79 18.58 17.48
CA ARG A 10 -26.42 18.60 18.82
C ARG A 10 -26.53 17.21 19.42
N ALA A 11 -26.81 16.19 18.60
CA ALA A 11 -26.99 14.82 19.06
C ALA A 11 -25.68 14.08 19.36
N GLY A 12 -24.62 14.32 18.57
CA GLY A 12 -23.37 13.57 18.66
C GLY A 12 -22.10 14.42 18.73
N GLY A 13 -22.21 15.75 18.73
CA GLY A 13 -21.07 16.63 18.93
C GLY A 13 -20.59 16.62 20.36
N ARG A 14 -19.31 16.91 20.54
CA ARG A 14 -18.66 17.03 21.84
C ARG A 14 -18.13 18.45 22.04
N PRO A 15 -17.95 18.92 23.29
CA PRO A 15 -17.39 20.23 23.55
C PRO A 15 -16.03 20.39 22.86
N MET A 16 -15.86 21.51 22.15
CA MET A 16 -14.64 21.79 21.37
C MET A 16 -13.37 21.64 22.20
N GLN A 17 -13.38 22.15 23.43
CA GLN A 17 -12.22 22.10 24.32
C GLN A 17 -11.80 20.66 24.65
N GLU A 18 -12.74 19.77 24.94
CA GLU A 18 -12.45 18.36 25.24
C GLU A 18 -11.84 17.66 24.02
N VAL A 19 -12.43 17.85 22.83
CA VAL A 19 -11.96 17.21 21.60
C VAL A 19 -10.60 17.76 21.17
N LEU A 20 -10.33 19.05 21.39
CA LEU A 20 -9.02 19.65 21.10
C LEU A 20 -7.94 19.10 22.02
N ASP A 21 -8.20 18.99 23.33
CA ASP A 21 -7.25 18.42 24.29
C ASP A 21 -6.95 16.95 23.93
N GLU A 22 -7.98 16.14 23.65
CA GLU A 22 -7.80 14.76 23.17
C GLU A 22 -7.05 14.66 21.85
N PHE A 23 -7.31 15.58 20.92
CA PHE A 23 -6.61 15.61 19.63
C PHE A 23 -5.13 15.94 19.81
N ILE A 24 -4.81 16.94 20.64
CA ILE A 24 -3.42 17.32 20.95
C ILE A 24 -2.67 16.14 21.57
N ASP A 25 -3.30 15.45 22.54
CA ASP A 25 -2.72 14.27 23.17
C ASP A 25 -2.54 13.11 22.18
N PHE A 26 -3.51 12.92 21.28
CA PHE A 26 -3.46 11.87 20.25
C PHE A 26 -2.30 12.08 19.26
N VAL A 27 -2.09 13.31 18.80
CA VAL A 27 -1.02 13.60 17.83
C VAL A 27 0.35 13.69 18.48
N GLY A 28 0.42 14.10 19.75
CA GLY A 28 1.66 14.28 20.49
C GLY A 28 2.70 15.07 19.69
N ASP A 29 3.91 14.53 19.61
CA ASP A 29 5.04 15.11 18.88
C ASP A 29 5.21 14.53 17.45
N HIS A 30 4.25 13.73 16.95
CA HIS A 30 4.35 13.10 15.63
C HIS A 30 4.13 14.11 14.50
N ASP A 31 4.90 13.99 13.41
CA ASP A 31 4.70 14.84 12.24
C ASP A 31 3.31 14.62 11.62
N LEU A 32 2.58 15.72 11.46
CA LEU A 32 1.26 15.70 10.84
C LEU A 32 1.37 15.66 9.32
N VAL A 33 0.58 14.79 8.70
CA VAL A 33 0.44 14.69 7.25
C VAL A 33 -1.01 14.93 6.86
N ALA A 34 -1.24 15.87 5.93
CA ALA A 34 -2.58 16.12 5.41
C ALA A 34 -2.57 16.56 3.94
N PHE A 35 -3.73 16.43 3.28
CA PHE A 35 -3.92 16.94 1.94
C PHE A 35 -4.19 18.44 1.98
N ASN A 36 -3.22 19.24 1.51
CA ASN A 36 -3.26 20.71 1.63
C ASN A 36 -3.19 21.19 3.11
N ILE A 37 -2.26 20.62 3.88
CA ILE A 37 -2.12 20.80 5.34
C ILE A 37 -2.18 22.26 5.85
N ASN A 38 -1.72 23.23 5.05
CA ASN A 38 -1.76 24.65 5.42
C ASN A 38 -3.19 25.20 5.57
N PHE A 39 -4.18 24.56 4.94
CA PHE A 39 -5.58 24.90 5.13
C PHE A 39 -6.06 24.46 6.51
N ASP A 40 -5.99 23.17 6.81
CA ASP A 40 -6.44 22.60 8.09
C ASP A 40 -5.67 23.16 9.29
N ALA A 41 -4.34 23.27 9.18
CA ALA A 41 -3.49 23.80 10.25
C ALA A 41 -3.90 25.21 10.69
N LYS A 42 -4.35 26.07 9.76
CA LYS A 42 -4.84 27.42 10.11
C LYS A 42 -6.10 27.38 10.96
N PHE A 43 -7.07 26.55 10.59
CA PHE A 43 -8.32 26.42 11.35
C PHE A 43 -8.08 25.76 12.70
N LEU A 44 -7.24 24.73 12.73
CA LEU A 44 -6.92 23.98 13.94
C LEU A 44 -6.15 24.85 14.94
N ASN A 45 -5.09 25.54 14.50
CA ASN A 45 -4.34 26.43 15.39
C ASN A 45 -5.18 27.60 15.89
N ALA A 46 -6.03 28.19 15.05
CA ALA A 46 -6.93 29.26 15.51
C ALA A 46 -7.94 28.77 16.58
N ALA A 47 -8.41 27.51 16.47
CA ALA A 47 -9.27 26.91 17.48
C ALA A 47 -8.49 26.63 18.78
N ILE A 48 -7.30 26.04 18.68
CA ILE A 48 -6.39 25.75 19.79
C ILE A 48 -6.04 27.03 20.56
N GLU A 49 -5.65 28.10 19.88
CA GLU A 49 -5.33 29.39 20.48
C GLU A 49 -6.53 30.03 21.19
N ARG A 50 -7.73 29.96 20.58
CA ARG A 50 -8.98 30.47 21.19
C ARG A 50 -9.32 29.77 22.50
N HIS A 51 -8.88 28.52 22.65
CA HIS A 51 -9.04 27.73 23.88
C HIS A 51 -7.82 27.79 24.82
N GLY A 52 -6.93 28.77 24.62
CA GLY A 52 -5.82 29.06 25.53
C GLY A 52 -4.69 28.03 25.48
N ARG A 53 -4.55 27.32 24.37
CA ARG A 53 -3.49 26.34 24.13
C ARG A 53 -2.45 26.92 23.16
N ARG A 54 -1.25 26.33 23.16
CA ARG A 54 -0.20 26.70 22.20
C ARG A 54 -0.49 26.04 20.84
N PRO A 55 -0.26 26.73 19.72
CA PRO A 55 -0.37 26.15 18.38
C PRO A 55 0.45 24.87 18.22
N LEU A 56 0.00 23.99 17.34
CA LEU A 56 0.76 22.81 16.94
C LEU A 56 2.07 23.24 16.26
N SER A 57 3.16 22.57 16.64
CA SER A 57 4.51 22.83 16.13
C SER A 57 5.01 21.76 15.16
N ASN A 58 4.36 20.60 15.15
CA ASN A 58 4.62 19.40 14.36
C ASN A 58 3.86 19.35 13.03
N ILE A 59 3.67 20.51 12.37
CA ILE A 59 3.06 20.55 11.03
C ILE A 59 4.09 20.06 10.02
N GLY A 60 4.06 18.76 9.70
CA GLY A 60 5.13 18.07 8.99
C GLY A 60 5.01 18.12 7.45
N HIS A 61 4.05 17.40 6.88
CA HIS A 61 4.05 17.11 5.44
C HIS A 61 2.72 17.37 4.73
N CYS A 62 2.82 17.82 3.48
CA CYS A 62 1.68 18.09 2.61
C CYS A 62 1.59 17.07 1.48
N ALA A 63 0.55 16.23 1.49
CA ALA A 63 0.31 15.23 0.45
C ALA A 63 0.09 15.86 -0.93
N LEU A 64 -0.58 17.02 -0.99
CA LEU A 64 -0.78 17.78 -2.23
C LEU A 64 0.54 18.31 -2.80
N ALA A 65 1.43 18.83 -1.96
CA ALA A 65 2.74 19.32 -2.40
C ALA A 65 3.59 18.14 -2.92
N SER A 66 3.55 17.01 -2.22
CA SER A 66 4.23 15.78 -2.63
C SER A 66 3.71 15.28 -3.97
N ALA A 67 2.38 15.25 -4.17
CA ALA A 67 1.75 14.87 -5.43
C ALA A 67 2.11 15.80 -6.60
N ARG A 68 2.19 17.12 -6.36
CA ARG A 68 2.62 18.09 -7.38
C ARG A 68 4.07 17.89 -7.79
N ALA A 69 4.94 17.54 -6.84
CA ALA A 69 6.33 17.25 -7.13
C ALA A 69 6.49 15.92 -7.89
N ALA A 70 5.72 14.90 -7.52
CA ALA A 70 5.79 13.57 -8.14
C ALA A 70 5.18 13.54 -9.55
N TRP A 71 4.08 14.27 -9.76
CA TRP A 71 3.32 14.24 -11.03
C TRP A 71 3.05 15.65 -11.55
N PRO A 72 4.08 16.41 -11.94
CA PRO A 72 3.93 17.82 -12.32
C PRO A 72 3.06 18.03 -13.56
N ASP A 73 2.99 17.04 -14.45
CA ASP A 73 2.29 17.13 -15.74
C ASP A 73 0.79 16.81 -15.67
N LEU A 74 0.26 16.50 -14.48
CA LEU A 74 -1.18 16.25 -14.32
C LEU A 74 -1.99 17.56 -14.48
N PRO A 75 -3.16 17.51 -15.12
CA PRO A 75 -3.98 18.70 -15.38
C PRO A 75 -4.50 19.35 -14.10
N ASN A 76 -4.60 18.59 -13.00
CA ASN A 76 -4.85 19.10 -11.67
C ASN A 76 -4.45 18.04 -10.62
N HIS A 77 -4.37 18.48 -9.37
CA HIS A 77 -4.03 17.63 -8.22
C HIS A 77 -5.14 17.67 -7.19
N LYS A 78 -6.42 17.65 -7.59
CA LYS A 78 -7.52 17.48 -6.63
C LYS A 78 -7.49 16.06 -6.08
N LEU A 79 -7.78 15.87 -4.78
CA LEU A 79 -7.70 14.54 -4.15
C LEU A 79 -8.50 13.47 -4.91
N VAL A 80 -9.73 13.77 -5.31
CA VAL A 80 -10.57 12.85 -6.12
C VAL A 80 -9.95 12.55 -7.49
N TYR A 81 -9.34 13.55 -8.12
CA TYR A 81 -8.65 13.35 -9.40
C TYR A 81 -7.42 12.45 -9.24
N LEU A 82 -6.62 12.69 -8.19
CA LEU A 82 -5.45 11.87 -7.87
C LEU A 82 -5.86 10.45 -7.50
N ALA A 83 -6.89 10.26 -6.68
CA ALA A 83 -7.42 8.95 -6.32
C ALA A 83 -7.86 8.17 -7.57
N SER A 84 -8.60 8.82 -8.48
CA SER A 84 -8.98 8.22 -9.76
C SER A 84 -7.78 7.92 -10.65
N HIS A 85 -6.82 8.84 -10.75
CA HIS A 85 -5.61 8.69 -11.57
C HIS A 85 -4.74 7.52 -11.10
N LEU A 86 -4.63 7.35 -9.78
CA LEU A 86 -3.85 6.32 -9.11
C LEU A 86 -4.64 5.02 -8.89
N GLN A 87 -5.89 4.95 -9.38
CA GLN A 87 -6.78 3.80 -9.24
C GLN A 87 -7.02 3.36 -7.79
N LEU A 88 -7.08 4.34 -6.87
CA LEU A 88 -7.39 4.12 -5.46
C LEU A 88 -8.90 3.87 -5.30
N ASP A 89 -9.26 2.93 -4.43
CA ASP A 89 -10.66 2.75 -4.04
C ASP A 89 -11.14 3.97 -3.25
N THR A 90 -12.08 4.70 -3.82
CA THR A 90 -12.62 5.92 -3.22
C THR A 90 -13.69 5.65 -2.16
N GLY A 91 -14.17 4.41 -2.03
CA GLY A 91 -15.27 4.05 -1.13
C GLY A 91 -16.47 4.99 -1.27
N THR A 92 -17.12 5.33 -0.14
CA THR A 92 -18.14 6.40 -0.10
C THR A 92 -17.45 7.76 0.03
N ALA A 93 -17.34 8.52 -1.06
CA ALA A 93 -16.72 9.84 -1.05
C ALA A 93 -17.40 10.82 -0.05
N HIS A 94 -16.63 11.80 0.45
CA HIS A 94 -17.09 12.95 1.28
C HIS A 94 -17.25 12.73 2.79
N ARG A 95 -16.49 11.80 3.38
CA ARG A 95 -16.32 11.70 4.84
C ARG A 95 -14.86 11.93 5.18
N ALA A 96 -14.61 12.68 6.26
CA ALA A 96 -13.27 13.09 6.68
C ALA A 96 -12.29 11.91 6.81
N LEU A 97 -12.75 10.76 7.31
CA LEU A 97 -11.92 9.55 7.41
C LEU A 97 -11.48 9.03 6.04
N ASN A 98 -12.41 8.91 5.08
CA ASN A 98 -12.08 8.41 3.74
C ASN A 98 -11.13 9.36 3.00
N ASP A 99 -11.36 10.68 3.11
CA ASP A 99 -10.46 11.67 2.53
C ASP A 99 -9.06 11.61 3.19
N THR A 100 -8.98 11.31 4.49
CA THR A 100 -7.70 11.12 5.21
C THR A 100 -6.96 9.88 4.72
N LEU A 101 -7.66 8.76 4.51
CA LEU A 101 -7.08 7.53 3.97
C LEU A 101 -6.58 7.72 2.53
N LEU A 102 -7.37 8.37 1.66
CA LEU A 102 -6.93 8.71 0.30
C LEU A 102 -5.72 9.65 0.30
N ALA A 103 -5.68 10.63 1.21
CA ALA A 103 -4.55 11.53 1.34
C ALA A 103 -3.26 10.79 1.73
N LEU A 104 -3.37 9.78 2.60
CA LEU A 104 -2.26 8.93 3.02
C LEU A 104 -1.70 8.12 1.85
N GLU A 105 -2.57 7.46 1.08
CA GLU A 105 -2.19 6.70 -0.12
C GLU A 105 -1.49 7.58 -1.15
N VAL A 106 -2.07 8.76 -1.44
CA VAL A 106 -1.46 9.75 -2.34
C VAL A 106 -0.10 10.20 -1.82
N TYR A 107 0.04 10.45 -0.52
CA TYR A 107 1.30 10.85 0.09
C TYR A 107 2.36 9.76 -0.10
N PHE A 108 2.07 8.51 0.23
CA PHE A 108 3.03 7.41 0.06
C PHE A 108 3.39 7.20 -1.42
N LEU A 109 2.41 7.10 -2.31
CA LEU A 109 2.67 6.91 -3.75
C LEU A 109 3.51 8.05 -4.33
N SER A 110 3.24 9.30 -3.93
CA SER A 110 4.02 10.45 -4.39
C SER A 110 5.45 10.47 -3.83
N ARG A 111 5.68 9.97 -2.62
CA ARG A 111 7.02 9.87 -2.00
C ARG A 111 7.86 8.73 -2.58
N HIS A 112 7.22 7.70 -3.13
CA HIS A 112 7.87 6.53 -3.71
C HIS A 112 7.82 6.49 -5.26
N ALA A 113 7.22 7.52 -5.89
CA ALA A 113 7.14 7.76 -7.34
C ALA A 113 6.79 6.51 -8.19
N ALA A 114 5.95 5.63 -7.65
CA ALA A 114 5.31 4.58 -8.44
C ALA A 114 4.09 5.18 -9.14
N VAL A 115 4.16 5.33 -10.46
CA VAL A 115 2.96 5.54 -11.29
C VAL A 115 2.45 4.15 -11.68
N PRO A 116 1.20 3.76 -11.40
CA PRO A 116 0.62 2.58 -12.03
C PRO A 116 0.60 2.82 -13.55
N ALA A 117 1.18 1.89 -14.31
CA ALA A 117 1.35 2.02 -15.76
C ALA A 117 0.03 2.41 -16.45
N ARG A 118 0.05 3.51 -17.21
CA ARG A 118 -0.94 3.75 -18.28
C ARG A 118 -0.68 2.76 -19.42
N PRO A 119 -1.70 2.30 -20.15
CA PRO A 119 -1.48 1.67 -21.45
C PRO A 119 -0.83 2.70 -22.37
N ASP A 120 0.23 2.24 -23.02
CA ASP A 120 1.31 3.00 -23.63
C ASP A 120 0.85 3.93 -24.79
N LYS A 121 1.44 5.14 -24.83
CA LYS A 121 1.72 5.88 -26.07
C LYS A 121 3.03 6.65 -25.92
N GLY A 122 4.13 5.90 -25.92
CA GLY A 122 5.37 6.15 -26.65
C GLY A 122 6.06 7.49 -26.43
N VAL A 123 7.25 7.45 -25.82
CA VAL A 123 8.55 7.85 -26.43
C VAL A 123 9.65 7.32 -25.51
N ASN A 124 10.51 6.43 -26.01
CA ASN A 124 11.66 5.91 -25.28
C ASN A 124 12.94 6.64 -25.74
N LYS A 125 13.74 7.13 -24.79
CA LYS A 125 15.16 7.45 -25.03
C LYS A 125 15.99 6.85 -23.91
N ALA A 126 16.91 5.98 -24.31
CA ALA A 126 17.70 5.10 -23.47
C ALA A 126 18.73 5.82 -22.59
N ILE A 127 19.04 5.23 -21.42
CA ILE A 127 20.32 5.38 -20.73
C ILE A 127 20.90 3.98 -20.49
N LYS A 128 22.22 3.88 -20.71
CA LYS A 128 23.01 2.66 -20.76
C LYS A 128 23.62 2.27 -19.40
N THR A 129 23.74 0.93 -19.26
CA THR A 129 24.76 0.12 -18.57
C THR A 129 24.81 0.02 -17.04
N GLY A 130 24.77 -1.23 -16.53
CA GLY A 130 25.95 -1.75 -15.84
C GLY A 130 25.80 -2.66 -14.62
N ALA A 131 24.59 -2.96 -14.17
CA ALA A 131 24.17 -3.97 -13.18
C ALA A 131 22.63 -3.84 -13.14
N PRO A 132 21.80 -4.84 -12.78
CA PRO A 132 20.38 -4.56 -12.71
C PRO A 132 20.12 -3.65 -11.51
N ALA A 133 20.18 -2.34 -11.76
CA ALA A 133 19.61 -1.28 -10.93
C ALA A 133 18.07 -1.38 -10.88
N VAL A 134 17.52 -2.41 -11.53
CA VAL A 134 16.10 -2.66 -11.74
C VAL A 134 15.87 -4.14 -11.44
N ILE A 135 15.11 -4.43 -10.39
CA ILE A 135 14.51 -5.74 -10.18
C ILE A 135 13.29 -5.80 -11.11
N PRO A 136 13.20 -6.74 -12.06
CA PRO A 136 12.06 -6.77 -12.98
C PRO A 136 10.77 -7.06 -12.22
N THR A 137 9.76 -6.23 -12.43
CA THR A 137 8.40 -6.49 -11.97
C THR A 137 7.71 -7.41 -12.97
N ILE A 138 7.25 -8.56 -12.48
CA ILE A 138 6.50 -9.54 -13.22
C ILE A 138 5.02 -9.39 -12.84
N THR A 139 4.15 -9.37 -13.85
CA THR A 139 2.69 -9.31 -13.67
C THR A 139 2.03 -10.49 -14.37
N GLY A 140 1.15 -11.18 -13.65
CA GLY A 140 0.33 -12.26 -14.18
C GLY A 140 -1.02 -11.78 -14.73
N PRO A 141 -1.98 -12.70 -14.94
CA PRO A 141 -3.33 -12.36 -15.41
C PRO A 141 -4.19 -11.66 -14.34
N ARG A 142 -3.62 -11.26 -13.19
CA ARG A 142 -4.32 -10.66 -12.03
C ARG A 142 -5.38 -11.56 -11.40
N GLN A 143 -5.20 -12.86 -11.53
CA GLN A 143 -6.14 -13.86 -11.01
C GLN A 143 -5.75 -14.41 -9.63
N PHE A 144 -4.55 -14.06 -9.12
CA PHE A 144 -4.09 -14.36 -7.74
C PHE A 144 -4.40 -15.81 -7.30
N ARG A 145 -3.81 -16.79 -8.00
CA ARG A 145 -4.16 -18.23 -7.82
C ARG A 145 -3.15 -19.04 -6.99
N ILE A 146 -2.06 -18.43 -6.53
CA ILE A 146 -0.88 -19.15 -6.05
C ILE A 146 -0.75 -19.09 -4.54
N GLU A 147 -1.22 -20.12 -3.85
CA GLU A 147 -1.06 -20.23 -2.40
C GLU A 147 0.40 -20.47 -1.99
N VAL A 148 0.94 -19.55 -1.20
CA VAL A 148 2.18 -19.74 -0.44
C VAL A 148 1.79 -20.01 1.01
N LEU A 149 1.92 -21.28 1.42
CA LEU A 149 1.64 -21.70 2.79
C LEU A 149 2.72 -21.16 3.72
N GLY A 150 2.34 -20.23 4.60
CA GLY A 150 3.21 -19.79 5.68
C GLY A 150 3.42 -20.92 6.68
N THR A 151 4.56 -21.61 6.64
CA THR A 151 4.91 -22.57 7.71
C THR A 151 4.98 -21.85 9.06
N ARG A 152 4.86 -22.57 10.20
CA ARG A 152 4.93 -21.97 11.55
C ARG A 152 6.14 -21.04 11.75
N ARG A 153 7.24 -21.28 11.01
CA ARG A 153 8.48 -20.50 11.04
C ARG A 153 8.38 -19.06 10.51
N HIS A 154 7.40 -18.75 9.65
CA HIS A 154 7.32 -17.44 8.97
C HIS A 154 6.09 -16.62 9.40
N GLN A 155 5.36 -17.11 10.40
CA GLN A 155 4.14 -16.48 10.88
C GLN A 155 4.40 -15.11 11.52
N GLU A 156 5.55 -14.92 12.18
CA GLU A 156 5.95 -13.63 12.76
C GLU A 156 6.23 -12.58 11.68
N ALA A 157 6.89 -12.96 10.58
CA ALA A 157 7.12 -12.08 9.44
C ALA A 157 5.79 -11.64 8.78
N PHE A 158 4.82 -12.56 8.68
CA PHE A 158 3.49 -12.22 8.19
C PHE A 158 2.71 -11.34 9.17
N GLU A 159 2.83 -11.55 10.48
CA GLU A 159 2.12 -10.73 11.47
C GLU A 159 2.69 -9.31 11.57
N LEU A 160 4.02 -9.16 11.41
CA LEU A 160 4.69 -7.86 11.34
C LEU A 160 4.22 -7.02 10.14
N VAL A 161 4.02 -7.66 8.98
CA VAL A 161 3.64 -6.98 7.74
C VAL A 161 2.12 -6.85 7.61
N CYS A 162 1.35 -7.82 8.09
CA CYS A 162 -0.07 -7.96 7.79
C CYS A 162 -1.02 -7.73 8.97
N GLY A 163 -0.49 -7.50 10.17
CA GLY A 163 -1.31 -7.33 11.37
C GLY A 163 -2.00 -8.63 11.83
N PRO A 164 -2.85 -8.59 12.86
CA PRO A 164 -3.30 -9.78 13.60
C PRO A 164 -4.21 -10.74 12.81
N ARG A 165 -4.09 -12.04 13.12
CA ARG A 165 -4.83 -13.17 12.50
C ARG A 165 -6.29 -13.24 12.94
N THR A 166 -7.15 -12.37 12.42
CA THR A 166 -8.58 -12.33 12.81
C THR A 166 -9.52 -12.85 11.72
N GLN A 167 -10.64 -13.48 12.12
CA GLN A 167 -11.65 -14.07 11.21
C GLN A 167 -12.44 -13.03 10.38
N LYS A 168 -12.17 -11.73 10.58
CA LYS A 168 -12.68 -10.61 9.77
C LYS A 168 -11.60 -10.04 8.82
N GLY A 169 -10.51 -10.80 8.59
CA GLY A 169 -9.28 -10.29 7.98
C GLY A 169 -9.47 -9.66 6.60
N THR A 170 -9.05 -8.41 6.51
CA THR A 170 -8.87 -7.64 5.27
C THR A 170 -7.83 -8.32 4.38
N VAL A 171 -8.06 -8.36 3.07
CA VAL A 171 -7.04 -8.76 2.10
C VAL A 171 -6.07 -7.60 1.96
N LEU A 172 -4.77 -7.85 2.15
CA LEU A 172 -3.76 -6.84 1.95
C LEU A 172 -3.09 -7.06 0.60
N ASP A 173 -3.06 -6.02 -0.21
CA ASP A 173 -2.25 -5.94 -1.41
C ASP A 173 -0.82 -5.56 -1.00
N ILE A 174 0.14 -6.43 -1.32
CA ILE A 174 1.55 -6.27 -0.97
C ILE A 174 2.42 -6.52 -2.21
N GLN A 175 3.64 -6.01 -2.19
CA GLN A 175 4.68 -6.44 -3.14
C GLN A 175 5.56 -7.48 -2.47
N VAL A 176 5.91 -8.53 -3.23
CA VAL A 176 6.80 -9.59 -2.77
C VAL A 176 7.94 -9.75 -3.76
N GLN A 177 9.05 -10.32 -3.28
CA GLN A 177 10.16 -10.69 -4.14
C GLN A 177 10.16 -12.20 -4.42
N LEU A 178 10.54 -12.57 -5.63
CA LEU A 178 10.78 -13.93 -6.05
C LEU A 178 12.26 -14.11 -6.35
N ARG A 179 12.87 -15.15 -5.78
CA ARG A 179 14.28 -15.49 -6.01
C ARG A 179 14.44 -16.87 -6.62
N ILE A 180 15.07 -16.92 -7.78
CA ILE A 180 15.46 -18.16 -8.46
C ILE A 180 16.73 -18.71 -7.79
N GLU A 181 16.64 -19.88 -7.18
CA GLU A 181 17.81 -20.56 -6.60
C GLU A 181 18.68 -21.19 -7.70
N ALA A 182 19.99 -21.06 -7.57
CA ALA A 182 20.96 -21.59 -8.54
C ALA A 182 21.22 -23.09 -8.36
N MET A 183 21.18 -23.57 -7.13
CA MET A 183 21.54 -24.94 -6.75
C MET A 183 20.33 -25.89 -6.67
N SER A 184 19.12 -25.40 -6.95
CA SER A 184 17.89 -26.19 -6.92
C SER A 184 16.84 -25.62 -7.88
N ASN A 185 15.79 -26.38 -8.15
CA ASN A 185 14.66 -25.91 -8.96
C ASN A 185 13.71 -24.96 -8.20
N ALA A 186 13.98 -24.69 -6.92
CA ALA A 186 13.10 -23.86 -6.10
C ALA A 186 13.10 -22.40 -6.57
N VAL A 187 11.95 -21.76 -6.44
CA VAL A 187 11.78 -20.31 -6.52
C VAL A 187 11.26 -19.88 -5.16
N LYS A 188 12.04 -19.07 -4.44
CA LYS A 188 11.70 -18.60 -3.10
C LYS A 188 10.86 -17.35 -3.19
N VAL A 189 9.95 -17.19 -2.25
CA VAL A 189 9.14 -15.99 -2.06
C VAL A 189 9.65 -15.28 -0.82
N LEU A 190 9.94 -13.99 -0.96
CA LEU A 190 10.55 -13.16 0.06
C LEU A 190 9.69 -11.94 0.36
N LEU A 191 9.67 -11.56 1.64
CA LEU A 191 9.12 -10.32 2.16
C LEU A 191 10.21 -9.63 2.97
N ASN A 192 10.50 -8.36 2.69
CA ASN A 192 11.58 -7.61 3.34
C ASN A 192 12.91 -8.40 3.40
N GLU A 193 13.29 -9.04 2.28
CA GLU A 193 14.49 -9.89 2.15
C GLU A 193 14.48 -11.21 2.95
N GLU A 194 13.45 -11.48 3.74
CA GLU A 194 13.28 -12.74 4.46
C GLU A 194 12.49 -13.75 3.64
N VAL A 195 12.92 -15.01 3.64
CA VAL A 195 12.22 -16.09 2.93
C VAL A 195 10.97 -16.48 3.70
N VAL A 196 9.79 -16.28 3.10
CA VAL A 196 8.50 -16.60 3.71
C VAL A 196 7.87 -17.89 3.15
N GLY A 197 8.33 -18.35 1.98
CA GLY A 197 7.89 -19.60 1.38
C GLY A 197 8.55 -19.89 0.04
N ASN A 198 8.02 -20.89 -0.68
CA ASN A 198 8.47 -21.27 -2.01
C ASN A 198 7.27 -21.42 -2.94
N LEU A 199 7.47 -21.19 -4.24
CA LEU A 199 6.51 -21.64 -5.25
C LEU A 199 6.43 -23.17 -5.25
N ALA A 200 5.22 -23.70 -5.49
CA ALA A 200 5.05 -25.14 -5.70
C ALA A 200 5.86 -25.61 -6.92
N PRO A 201 6.35 -26.87 -6.96
CA PRO A 201 7.30 -27.32 -7.98
C PRO A 201 6.89 -27.07 -9.43
N ARG A 202 5.62 -27.34 -9.78
CA ARG A 202 5.08 -27.09 -11.13
C ARG A 202 5.14 -25.60 -11.49
N MET A 203 4.70 -24.74 -10.58
CA MET A 203 4.70 -23.28 -10.79
C MET A 203 6.11 -22.68 -10.81
N ALA A 204 7.04 -23.24 -10.03
CA ALA A 204 8.44 -22.85 -10.11
C ALA A 204 9.03 -23.17 -11.50
N GLN A 205 8.62 -24.28 -12.11
CA GLN A 205 9.01 -24.65 -13.48
C GLN A 205 8.38 -23.73 -14.52
N ASP A 206 7.09 -23.45 -14.41
CA ASP A 206 6.36 -22.55 -15.33
C ASP A 206 6.91 -21.13 -15.25
N PHE A 207 7.16 -20.62 -14.05
CA PHE A 207 7.79 -19.31 -13.84
C PHE A 207 9.19 -19.24 -14.47
N ARG A 208 10.02 -20.28 -14.29
CA ARG A 208 11.35 -20.34 -14.92
C ARG A 208 11.25 -20.38 -16.45
N ARG A 209 10.28 -21.10 -17.01
CA ARG A 209 10.02 -21.12 -18.45
C ARG A 209 9.64 -19.73 -18.94
N ALA A 210 8.69 -19.07 -18.30
CA ALA A 210 8.26 -17.71 -18.64
C ALA A 210 9.42 -16.69 -18.54
N VAL A 211 10.30 -16.81 -17.56
CA VAL A 211 11.50 -15.95 -17.43
C VAL A 211 12.46 -16.15 -18.60
N VAL A 212 12.64 -17.39 -19.08
CA VAL A 212 13.50 -17.68 -20.23
C VAL A 212 12.86 -17.19 -21.52
N GLU A 213 11.57 -17.46 -21.73
CA GLU A 213 10.81 -17.02 -22.91
C GLU A 213 10.70 -15.49 -23.00
N GLY A 214 10.63 -14.82 -21.85
CA GLY A 214 10.61 -13.37 -21.74
C GLY A 214 11.98 -12.68 -21.83
N ASP A 215 13.05 -13.41 -22.14
CA ASP A 215 14.43 -12.90 -22.21
C ASP A 215 14.93 -12.27 -20.89
N LEU A 216 14.51 -12.83 -19.75
CA LEU A 216 14.86 -12.38 -18.40
C LEU A 216 15.78 -13.36 -17.65
N ALA A 217 16.41 -14.30 -18.35
CA ALA A 217 17.21 -15.38 -17.74
C ALA A 217 18.44 -14.89 -16.95
N GLU A 218 18.92 -13.68 -17.25
CA GLU A 218 20.02 -13.02 -16.54
C GLU A 218 19.63 -12.60 -15.10
N PHE A 219 18.33 -12.38 -14.85
CA PHE A 219 17.84 -11.96 -13.54
C PHE A 219 17.61 -13.16 -12.62
N LYS A 220 17.92 -12.96 -11.34
CA LYS A 220 17.69 -13.96 -10.27
C LYS A 220 16.66 -13.51 -9.24
N HIS A 221 16.34 -12.22 -9.23
CA HIS A 221 15.36 -11.60 -8.36
C HIS A 221 14.31 -10.91 -9.21
N PHE A 222 13.06 -11.00 -8.79
CA PHE A 222 11.90 -10.43 -9.45
C PHE A 222 10.94 -9.90 -8.40
N GLU A 223 10.08 -8.96 -8.77
CA GLU A 223 9.00 -8.47 -7.91
C GLU A 223 7.64 -8.79 -8.52
N CYS A 224 6.66 -9.10 -7.70
CA CYS A 224 5.28 -9.22 -8.17
C CYS A 224 4.29 -8.76 -7.10
N ALA A 225 3.10 -8.39 -7.56
CA ALA A 225 1.99 -8.11 -6.67
C ALA A 225 1.50 -9.42 -6.01
N ALA A 226 1.13 -9.32 -4.75
CA ALA A 226 0.55 -10.41 -4.01
C ALA A 226 -0.60 -9.91 -3.14
N LYS A 227 -1.55 -10.81 -2.90
CA LYS A 227 -2.60 -10.64 -1.91
C LYS A 227 -2.34 -11.54 -0.73
N ILE A 228 -2.43 -11.04 0.48
CA ILE A 228 -2.31 -11.85 1.69
C ILE A 228 -3.55 -11.73 2.56
N ARG A 229 -3.94 -12.85 3.15
CA ARG A 229 -5.04 -12.91 4.11
C ARG A 229 -4.67 -13.79 5.29
N GLY A 230 -4.99 -13.33 6.49
CA GLY A 230 -4.98 -14.16 7.69
C GLY A 230 -6.29 -14.91 7.86
N GLY A 231 -6.25 -16.23 8.09
CA GLY A 231 -7.43 -17.01 8.48
C GLY A 231 -7.63 -18.31 7.71
N ARG A 232 -8.13 -19.32 8.43
CA ARG A 232 -8.23 -20.76 8.09
C ARG A 232 -8.59 -21.14 6.66
N ILE A 233 -7.81 -22.08 6.11
CA ILE A 233 -8.30 -23.24 5.33
C ILE A 233 -8.18 -24.47 6.24
N SER A 234 -9.02 -24.61 7.28
CA SER A 234 -9.08 -25.80 8.15
C SER A 234 -10.21 -25.65 9.17
N ASP A 235 -10.86 -26.74 9.59
CA ASP A 235 -11.92 -26.72 10.61
C ASP A 235 -11.39 -26.68 12.06
N SER A 236 -10.06 -26.74 12.29
CA SER A 236 -9.45 -26.92 13.63
C SER A 236 -9.16 -25.62 14.40
N PRO A 237 -9.75 -25.40 15.61
CA PRO A 237 -9.69 -24.20 16.48
C PRO A 237 -8.33 -23.47 16.61
N ASN A 238 -7.21 -24.18 16.46
CA ASN A 238 -5.86 -23.70 16.79
C ASN A 238 -4.93 -23.45 15.58
N ASP A 239 -5.41 -23.56 14.33
CA ASP A 239 -4.57 -23.44 13.12
C ASP A 239 -4.92 -22.21 12.26
N GLY A 240 -4.50 -21.03 12.70
CA GLY A 240 -4.54 -19.81 11.88
C GLY A 240 -3.25 -19.65 11.08
N PHE A 241 -3.27 -19.95 9.78
CA PHE A 241 -2.18 -19.66 8.84
C PHE A 241 -2.51 -18.41 7.99
N TYR A 242 -1.49 -17.69 7.56
CA TYR A 242 -1.62 -16.74 6.44
C TYR A 242 -1.52 -17.49 5.12
N VAL A 243 -2.37 -17.08 4.19
CA VAL A 243 -2.35 -17.52 2.80
C VAL A 243 -2.00 -16.31 1.96
N MET A 244 -1.00 -16.46 1.10
CA MET A 244 -0.58 -15.45 0.15
C MET A 244 -0.82 -15.95 -1.28
N TRP A 245 -1.38 -15.10 -2.13
CA TRP A 245 -1.64 -15.33 -3.55
C TRP A 245 -0.79 -14.41 -4.40
N LEU A 246 -0.02 -14.96 -5.34
CA LEU A 246 0.87 -14.19 -6.21
C LEU A 246 0.26 -13.90 -7.58
N ASP A 247 0.55 -12.74 -8.14
CA ASP A 247 0.23 -12.34 -9.51
C ASP A 247 1.42 -12.55 -10.45
N ILE A 248 1.61 -13.80 -10.90
CA ILE A 248 2.66 -14.16 -11.86
C ILE A 248 2.07 -14.79 -13.12
N PRO A 249 2.77 -14.76 -14.28
CA PRO A 249 2.37 -15.42 -15.50
C PRO A 249 2.04 -16.89 -15.26
N GLN A 250 0.96 -17.34 -15.89
CA GLN A 250 0.52 -18.73 -15.87
C GLN A 250 0.29 -19.16 -17.32
N ASP A 251 0.65 -20.39 -17.64
CA ASP A 251 0.17 -21.02 -18.86
C ASP A 251 -1.24 -21.54 -18.56
N ASP A 252 -2.22 -21.05 -19.34
CA ASP A 252 -3.57 -21.58 -19.33
C ASP A 252 -3.55 -22.96 -20.02
N ASP A 253 -3.63 -24.03 -19.23
CA ASP A 253 -4.07 -25.36 -19.71
C ASP A 253 -5.61 -25.44 -19.71
#